data_AF-A0A7S2JYX1-F1
#
_entry.id   AF-A0A7S2JYX1-F1
#
_cell.length_a   1.000
_cell.length_b   1.000
_cell.length_c   1.000
_cell.angle_alpha   90.00
_cell.angle_beta   90.00
_cell.angle_gamma   90.00
#
_symmetry.space_group_name_H-M   'P 1'
#
loop_
_entity.id
_entity.type
_entity.pdbx_description
1 polymer ?
#
loop_
_entity_poly.entity_id
_entity_poly.type
_entity_poly.pdbx_seq_one_letter_code
_entity_poly.pdbx_strand_id
1 'polypeptide(L)'
;WSPGDFFFANEKYNDRDNEVDHCLDVDSFVSVDDGDNADAPIMTSKGNWLRPNAVIDAPEWTDMTCVLRMERDRVMLPDVHWIWCNDWTVDLGGTLGENTDADGWEYQYDFETFSRNRRSYKRGDNCRRRRWTRTRMIR
;
A
#
# COMPACT_ATOMS: atom_id res chain seq x y z
N TRP A 1 -14.06 -6.39 21.74
CA TRP A 1 -13.33 -6.33 20.47
C TRP A 1 -12.18 -5.36 20.64
N SER A 2 -10.95 -5.86 20.83
CA SER A 2 -9.81 -4.94 20.80
C SER A 2 -9.50 -4.57 19.36
N PRO A 3 -9.39 -3.27 19.05
CA PRO A 3 -8.88 -2.86 17.75
C PRO A 3 -7.49 -3.48 17.57
N GLY A 4 -7.27 -4.21 16.48
CA GLY A 4 -5.93 -4.62 16.10
C GLY A 4 -5.03 -3.39 15.91
N ASP A 5 -3.73 -3.57 16.07
CA ASP A 5 -2.78 -2.50 15.82
C ASP A 5 -2.46 -2.40 14.33
N PHE A 6 -2.05 -1.22 13.87
CA PHE A 6 -1.77 -0.96 12.47
C PHE A 6 -0.70 0.09 12.27
N PHE A 7 -0.08 0.06 11.09
CA PHE A 7 0.78 1.13 10.55
C PHE A 7 0.67 1.13 9.03
N PHE A 8 1.28 2.12 8.37
CA PHE A 8 1.27 2.26 6.92
C PHE A 8 2.69 2.17 6.36
N ALA A 9 2.83 1.48 5.22
CA ALA A 9 4.00 1.57 4.34
C ALA A 9 3.71 2.63 3.28
N ASN A 10 4.62 3.56 3.04
CA ASN A 10 4.48 4.64 2.07
C ASN A 10 5.48 4.49 0.94
N GLU A 11 5.05 4.73 -0.30
CA GLU A 11 5.91 4.77 -1.47
C GLU A 11 5.59 5.99 -2.34
N LYS A 12 6.62 6.50 -3.01
CA LYS A 12 6.55 7.63 -3.94
C LYS A 12 6.80 7.12 -5.35
N TYR A 13 6.02 7.61 -6.30
CA TYR A 13 6.24 7.32 -7.72
C TYR A 13 7.52 8.02 -8.20
N ASN A 14 8.29 7.33 -9.03
CA ASN A 14 9.51 7.84 -9.63
C ASN A 14 9.22 8.42 -11.02
N ASP A 15 9.07 9.74 -11.10
CA ASP A 15 8.80 10.48 -12.34
C ASP A 15 9.96 10.51 -13.35
N ARG A 16 11.06 9.79 -13.10
CA ARG A 16 12.27 9.85 -13.97
C ARG A 16 12.08 9.23 -15.35
N ASP A 17 11.03 8.42 -15.55
CA ASP A 17 10.73 7.74 -16.82
C ASP A 17 9.46 8.31 -17.48
N ASN A 18 9.39 9.65 -17.57
CA ASN A 18 8.21 10.44 -17.93
C ASN A 18 7.74 10.33 -19.41
N GLU A 19 7.72 9.13 -20.00
CA GLU A 19 7.21 8.95 -21.37
C GLU A 19 6.33 7.70 -21.59
N VAL A 20 6.08 6.89 -20.56
CA VAL A 20 5.18 5.74 -20.67
C VAL A 20 3.90 5.94 -19.86
N ASP A 21 2.77 5.74 -20.55
CA ASP A 21 1.43 6.05 -20.10
C ASP A 21 1.12 5.44 -18.71
N HIS A 22 0.86 6.31 -17.74
CA HIS A 22 0.53 6.01 -16.35
C HIS A 22 -0.72 5.11 -16.15
N CYS A 23 -1.32 4.65 -17.23
CA CYS A 23 -2.56 3.87 -17.26
C CYS A 23 -2.31 2.36 -17.41
N LEU A 24 -1.07 1.91 -17.68
CA LEU A 24 -0.80 0.48 -17.91
C LEU A 24 -0.65 -0.35 -16.63
N ASP A 25 -0.61 0.29 -15.45
CA ASP A 25 -0.50 -0.41 -14.17
C ASP A 25 -1.87 -0.83 -13.58
N VAL A 26 -2.99 -0.45 -14.20
CA VAL A 26 -4.34 -0.61 -13.61
C VAL A 26 -5.17 -1.80 -14.08
N ASP A 27 -4.78 -2.58 -15.09
CA ASP A 27 -5.57 -3.75 -15.49
C ASP A 27 -4.72 -4.98 -15.80
N SER A 28 -4.51 -5.83 -14.79
CA SER A 28 -4.43 -7.28 -15.02
C SER A 28 -5.79 -7.92 -14.67
N PHE A 29 -6.88 -7.42 -15.26
CA PHE A 29 -8.11 -8.21 -15.32
C PHE A 29 -7.98 -9.18 -16.48
N VAL A 30 -8.12 -10.45 -16.15
CA VAL A 30 -7.97 -11.59 -17.05
C VAL A 30 -9.06 -11.56 -18.14
N SER A 31 -8.63 -11.49 -19.39
CA SER A 31 -9.38 -12.03 -20.53
C SER A 31 -8.56 -13.20 -21.06
N VAL A 32 -8.98 -14.42 -20.75
CA VAL A 32 -8.45 -15.62 -21.42
C VAL A 32 -9.08 -15.63 -22.81
N ASP A 33 -8.30 -15.32 -23.84
CA ASP A 33 -8.62 -15.70 -25.21
C ASP A 33 -7.38 -16.33 -25.86
N ASP A 34 -7.65 -17.45 -26.51
CA ASP A 34 -6.71 -18.47 -26.98
C ASP A 34 -5.72 -17.97 -28.03
N GLY A 35 -4.45 -18.36 -27.89
CA GLY A 35 -3.53 -18.45 -29.03
C GLY A 35 -2.12 -17.89 -28.79
N ASP A 36 -1.17 -18.80 -28.68
CA ASP A 36 0.19 -18.72 -29.22
C ASP A 36 0.97 -17.39 -29.06
N ASN A 37 1.70 -17.25 -27.94
CA ASN A 37 3.13 -16.96 -27.98
C ASN A 37 3.78 -17.20 -26.59
N ALA A 38 4.34 -18.39 -26.39
CA ALA A 38 5.27 -18.63 -25.30
C ALA A 38 6.59 -17.97 -25.70
N ASP A 39 6.90 -16.81 -25.09
CA ASP A 39 8.25 -16.22 -24.88
C ASP A 39 8.23 -14.69 -24.64
N ALA A 40 7.07 -14.06 -24.44
CA ALA A 40 7.04 -12.68 -23.94
C ALA A 40 7.43 -12.63 -22.45
N PRO A 41 8.44 -11.85 -22.03
CA PRO A 41 8.79 -11.71 -20.64
C PRO A 41 7.61 -11.07 -19.89
N ILE A 42 7.13 -11.75 -18.85
CA ILE A 42 6.14 -11.23 -17.90
C ILE A 42 6.78 -10.03 -17.19
N MET A 43 6.55 -8.81 -17.71
CA MET A 43 6.97 -7.59 -17.04
C MET A 43 6.02 -7.34 -15.85
N THR A 44 6.41 -7.82 -14.68
CA THR A 44 5.78 -7.39 -13.42
C THR A 44 6.18 -5.93 -13.16
N SER A 45 5.21 -5.02 -13.14
CA SER A 45 5.32 -3.56 -12.98
C SER A 45 5.83 -3.06 -11.61
N LYS A 46 6.77 -3.77 -10.97
CA LYS A 46 7.36 -3.36 -9.67
C LYS A 46 8.38 -2.21 -9.75
N GLY A 47 8.47 -1.50 -10.87
CA GLY A 47 9.64 -0.67 -11.20
C GLY A 47 9.63 0.76 -10.69
N ASN A 48 8.47 1.40 -10.57
CA ASN A 48 8.40 2.87 -10.47
C ASN A 48 8.01 3.39 -9.09
N TRP A 49 7.69 2.51 -8.13
CA TRP A 49 7.34 2.90 -6.78
C TRP A 49 8.52 2.66 -5.85
N LEU A 50 9.01 3.74 -5.23
CA LEU A 50 10.22 3.72 -4.43
C LEU A 50 9.93 4.19 -2.99
N ARG A 51 10.84 3.85 -2.09
CA ARG A 51 10.85 4.47 -0.76
C ARG A 51 10.89 6.00 -0.92
N PRO A 52 10.08 6.75 -0.16
CA PRO A 52 10.13 8.20 -0.22
C PRO A 52 11.53 8.67 0.18
N ASN A 53 12.07 9.65 -0.53
CA ASN A 53 13.49 10.01 -0.43
C ASN A 53 13.74 11.52 -0.35
N ALA A 54 12.73 12.35 -0.63
CA ALA A 54 12.84 13.79 -0.43
C ALA A 54 12.67 14.11 1.05
N VAL A 55 13.31 15.20 1.50
CA VAL A 55 13.19 15.67 2.90
C VAL A 55 11.75 16.04 3.26
N ILE A 56 10.97 16.47 2.28
CA ILE A 56 9.56 16.85 2.43
C ILE A 56 8.61 15.65 2.32
N ASP A 57 9.10 14.47 1.92
CA ASP A 57 8.26 13.30 1.78
C ASP A 57 7.90 12.70 3.15
N ALA A 58 6.79 11.97 3.19
CA ALA A 58 6.46 11.12 4.33
C ALA A 58 7.55 10.06 4.59
N PRO A 59 7.80 9.68 5.85
CA PRO A 59 8.61 8.51 6.15
C PRO A 59 8.07 7.23 5.48
N GLU A 60 8.94 6.26 5.20
CA GLU A 60 8.55 4.95 4.64
C GLU A 60 7.51 4.21 5.50
N TRP A 61 7.59 4.35 6.82
CA TRP A 61 6.68 3.71 7.77
C TRP A 61 6.04 4.76 8.67
N THR A 62 4.72 4.88 8.65
CA THR A 62 3.99 5.91 9.41
C THR A 62 2.74 5.40 10.11
N ASP A 63 2.22 6.22 11.01
CA ASP A 63 0.83 6.11 11.44
C ASP A 63 -0.15 6.58 10.34
N MET A 64 -1.43 6.77 10.70
CA MET A 64 -2.47 7.19 9.76
C MET A 64 -2.31 8.61 9.20
N THR A 65 -1.43 9.43 9.78
CA THR A 65 -1.23 10.84 9.40
C THR A 65 -0.25 11.02 8.25
N CYS A 66 0.53 9.98 7.91
CA CYS A 66 1.68 10.06 7.00
C CYS A 66 2.81 11.00 7.47
N VAL A 67 2.78 11.46 8.72
CA VAL A 67 3.81 12.37 9.28
C VAL A 67 4.66 11.64 10.31
N LEU A 68 4.04 10.96 11.28
CA LEU A 68 4.76 10.34 12.38
C LEU A 68 5.35 8.99 11.96
N ARG A 69 6.68 8.83 12.11
CA ARG A 69 7.36 7.55 11.87
C ARG A 69 6.90 6.46 12.83
N MET A 70 6.35 5.39 12.27
CA MET A 70 5.85 4.23 13.01
C MET A 70 6.32 2.94 12.34
N GLU A 71 7.49 2.47 12.75
CA GLU A 71 8.05 1.20 12.30
C GLU A 71 7.34 0.02 12.97
N ARG A 72 7.39 -1.14 12.31
CA ARG A 72 6.78 -2.39 12.76
C ARG A 72 7.11 -2.72 14.23
N ASP A 73 8.38 -2.55 14.60
CA ASP A 73 8.89 -2.92 15.93
C ASP A 73 8.49 -1.93 17.02
N ARG A 74 7.92 -0.77 16.66
CA ARG A 74 7.39 0.19 17.63
C ARG A 74 5.98 -0.16 18.10
N VAL A 75 5.32 -1.09 17.42
CA VAL A 75 3.98 -1.55 17.78
C VAL A 75 4.10 -2.63 18.84
N MET A 76 3.85 -2.24 20.09
CA MET A 76 3.92 -3.11 21.25
C MET A 76 2.54 -3.42 21.80
N LEU A 77 2.43 -4.59 22.44
CA LEU A 77 1.26 -4.91 23.24
C LEU A 77 1.18 -3.96 24.44
N PRO A 78 -0.04 -3.57 24.88
CA PRO A 78 -0.19 -2.65 26.01
C PRO A 78 0.44 -3.20 27.30
N ASP A 79 0.28 -4.51 27.53
CA ASP A 79 0.81 -5.22 28.69
C ASP A 79 0.82 -6.75 28.46
N VAL A 80 1.22 -7.50 29.49
CA VAL A 80 1.38 -8.97 29.50
C VAL A 80 0.09 -9.78 29.34
N HIS A 81 -1.09 -9.18 29.55
CA HIS A 81 -2.37 -9.86 29.39
C HIS A 81 -2.78 -9.97 27.92
N TRP A 82 -2.04 -9.33 27.01
CA TRP A 82 -2.29 -9.44 25.59
C TRP A 82 -1.34 -10.44 24.95
N ILE A 83 -1.81 -11.07 23.88
CA ILE A 83 -0.99 -11.85 22.96
C ILE A 83 -1.37 -11.49 21.52
N TRP A 84 -0.41 -11.60 20.61
CA TRP A 84 -0.67 -11.52 19.18
C TRP A 84 -1.33 -12.81 18.69
N CYS A 85 -2.44 -12.67 17.97
CA CYS A 85 -3.15 -13.81 17.37
C CYS A 85 -2.50 -14.27 16.05
N ASN A 86 -1.95 -13.33 15.31
CA ASN A 86 -1.37 -13.52 13.98
C ASN A 86 -0.10 -12.67 13.84
N ASP A 87 0.62 -12.83 12.73
CA ASP A 87 1.64 -11.88 12.32
C ASP A 87 0.99 -10.71 11.54
N TRP A 88 1.80 -9.75 11.13
CA TRP A 88 1.38 -8.62 10.29
C TRP A 88 0.81 -9.09 8.95
N THR A 89 -0.38 -8.60 8.63
CA THR A 89 -1.07 -8.85 7.36
C THR A 89 -1.48 -7.54 6.70
N VAL A 90 -1.50 -7.51 5.37
CA VAL A 90 -2.03 -6.37 4.60
C VAL A 90 -3.54 -6.28 4.82
N ASP A 91 -4.04 -5.08 5.12
CA ASP A 91 -5.47 -4.80 5.18
C ASP A 91 -6.03 -4.68 3.76
N LEU A 92 -6.64 -5.76 3.28
CA LEU A 92 -7.37 -5.84 2.00
C LEU A 92 -8.85 -5.46 2.16
N GLY A 93 -9.23 -4.80 3.25
CA GLY A 93 -10.60 -4.40 3.51
C GLY A 93 -11.08 -3.28 2.59
N GLY A 94 -12.32 -3.42 2.11
CA GLY A 94 -12.97 -2.50 1.17
C GLY A 94 -13.41 -3.22 -0.10
N THR A 95 -13.86 -2.46 -1.10
CA THR A 95 -14.14 -2.98 -2.44
C THR A 95 -12.86 -2.91 -3.29
N LEU A 96 -12.41 -4.06 -3.79
CA LEU A 96 -11.25 -4.16 -4.70
C LEU A 96 -11.47 -3.27 -5.94
N GLY A 97 -10.47 -2.48 -6.31
CA GLY A 97 -10.54 -1.56 -7.45
C GLY A 97 -11.25 -0.23 -7.14
N GLU A 98 -11.95 -0.11 -6.01
CA GLU A 98 -12.55 1.15 -5.55
C GLU A 98 -11.72 1.78 -4.43
N ASN A 99 -11.36 1.00 -3.40
CA ASN A 99 -10.66 1.49 -2.22
C ASN A 99 -9.15 1.23 -2.26
N THR A 100 -8.75 0.08 -2.79
CA THR A 100 -7.35 -0.32 -2.95
C THR A 100 -7.18 -1.14 -4.23
N ASP A 101 -5.94 -1.32 -4.67
CA ASP A 101 -5.61 -2.35 -5.65
C ASP A 101 -5.59 -3.76 -5.02
N ALA A 102 -5.21 -4.76 -5.82
CA ALA A 102 -5.13 -6.17 -5.42
C ALA A 102 -4.08 -6.44 -4.33
N ASP A 103 -3.05 -5.58 -4.23
CA ASP A 103 -1.97 -5.69 -3.25
C ASP A 103 -2.24 -4.84 -1.98
N GLY A 104 -3.41 -4.20 -1.91
CA GLY A 104 -3.84 -3.39 -0.76
C GLY A 104 -3.26 -1.97 -0.73
N TRP A 105 -2.78 -1.46 -1.86
CA TRP A 105 -2.33 -0.07 -1.97
C TRP A 105 -3.52 0.86 -2.22
N GLU A 106 -3.52 1.97 -1.48
CA GLU A 106 -4.33 3.15 -1.78
C GLU A 106 -3.45 4.27 -2.31
N TYR A 107 -4.02 5.13 -3.15
CA TYR A 107 -3.28 6.08 -3.96
C TYR A 107 -3.78 7.51 -3.75
N GLN A 108 -2.88 8.47 -3.82
CA GLN A 108 -3.17 9.90 -3.77
C GLN A 108 -2.11 10.72 -4.53
N TYR A 109 -2.44 11.99 -4.77
CA TYR A 109 -1.55 12.96 -5.40
C TYR A 109 -0.30 13.26 -4.55
N ASP A 110 -0.46 13.38 -3.23
CA ASP A 110 0.61 13.65 -2.26
C ASP A 110 0.36 12.91 -0.94
N PHE A 111 1.28 13.03 0.03
CA PHE A 111 1.13 12.34 1.32
C PHE A 111 0.12 12.98 2.27
N GLU A 112 -0.13 14.29 2.14
CA GLU A 112 -1.02 15.06 3.02
C GLU A 112 -2.50 14.82 2.70
N THR A 113 -2.79 14.45 1.45
CA THR A 113 -4.14 14.17 0.94
C THR A 113 -4.69 12.82 1.36
N PHE A 114 -3.86 11.95 1.95
CA PHE A 114 -4.35 10.69 2.50
C PHE A 114 -5.31 10.93 3.66
N SER A 115 -6.54 10.44 3.50
CA SER A 115 -7.60 10.57 4.49
C SER A 115 -8.18 9.20 4.88
N ARG A 116 -9.34 9.18 5.55
CA ARG A 116 -10.07 7.94 5.82
C ARG A 116 -10.77 7.41 4.56
N ASN A 117 -10.93 8.24 3.53
CA ASN A 117 -11.52 7.83 2.26
C ASN A 117 -10.45 7.20 1.37
N ARG A 118 -10.35 5.87 1.45
CA ARG A 118 -9.40 5.08 0.67
C ARG A 118 -9.80 5.04 -0.79
N ARG A 119 -8.82 5.05 -1.68
CA ARG A 119 -9.09 4.97 -3.11
C ARG A 119 -8.03 4.21 -3.90
N SER A 120 -8.48 3.58 -4.98
CA SER A 120 -7.63 3.05 -6.04
C SER A 120 -6.98 4.16 -6.87
N TYR A 121 -5.97 3.76 -7.65
CA TYR A 121 -5.15 4.62 -8.48
C TYR A 121 -5.97 5.53 -9.41
N LYS A 122 -5.52 6.77 -9.55
CA LYS A 122 -5.90 7.71 -10.60
C LYS A 122 -4.64 8.27 -11.27
N ARG A 123 -4.78 8.56 -12.56
CA ARG A 123 -3.72 9.24 -13.32
C ARG A 123 -3.30 10.54 -12.62
N GLY A 124 -2.01 10.67 -12.37
CA GLY A 124 -1.41 11.79 -11.64
C GLY A 124 -1.21 11.54 -10.15
N ASP A 125 -1.64 10.39 -9.61
CA ASP A 125 -1.27 9.98 -8.26
C ASP A 125 0.23 9.67 -8.21
N ASN A 126 0.92 10.34 -7.29
CA ASN A 126 2.37 10.22 -7.12
C ASN A 126 2.76 9.59 -5.78
N CYS A 127 1.78 9.29 -4.93
CA CYS A 127 1.98 8.64 -3.64
C CYS A 127 1.05 7.44 -3.52
N ARG A 128 1.56 6.37 -2.90
CA ARG A 128 0.75 5.25 -2.45
C ARG A 128 1.08 4.88 -1.02
N ARG A 129 0.09 4.35 -0.30
CA ARG A 129 0.33 3.75 1.01
C ARG A 129 -0.43 2.45 1.18
N ARG A 130 0.06 1.58 2.06
CA ARG A 130 -0.51 0.26 2.33
C ARG A 130 -0.58 0.03 3.81
N ARG A 131 -1.78 -0.31 4.28
CA ARG A 131 -2.03 -0.53 5.71
C ARG A 131 -1.68 -1.96 6.09
N TRP A 132 -0.82 -2.08 7.09
CA TRP A 132 -0.50 -3.34 7.76
C TRP A 132 -1.27 -3.41 9.07
N THR A 133 -1.85 -4.57 9.36
CA THR A 133 -2.66 -4.82 10.56
C THR A 133 -2.20 -6.08 11.27
N ARG A 134 -2.38 -6.10 12.58
CA ARG A 134 -2.12 -7.27 13.41
C ARG A 134 -3.14 -7.33 14.55
N THR A 135 -3.71 -8.51 14.78
CA THR A 135 -4.75 -8.70 15.78
C THR A 135 -4.13 -9.18 17.08
N ARG A 136 -4.54 -8.56 18.18
CA ARG A 136 -4.23 -8.99 19.55
C ARG A 136 -5.49 -9.43 20.28
N MET A 137 -5.34 -10.39 21.18
CA MET A 137 -6.40 -10.86 22.07
C MET A 137 -5.92 -10.85 23.53
N ILE A 138 -6.88 -10.79 24.44
CA ILE A 138 -6.63 -11.01 25.87
C ILE A 138 -6.35 -12.50 26.06
N ARG A 139 -5.31 -12.81 26.83
CA ARG A 139 -4.94 -14.16 27.25
C ARG A 139 -5.93 -14.74 28.27
#